data_AF-A0A3D9L928-F1
#
_entry.id   AF-A0A3D9L928-F1
#
_cell.length_a   1.000
_cell.length_b   1.000
_cell.length_c   1.000
_cell.angle_alpha   90.00
_cell.angle_beta   90.00
_cell.angle_gamma   90.00
#
_symmetry.space_group_name_H-M   'P 1'
#
loop_
_entity.id
_entity.type
_entity.pdbx_description
1 polymer ?
#
loop_
_entity_poly.entity_id
_entity_poly.type
_entity_poly.pdbx_seq_one_letter_code
_entity_poly.pdbx_strand_id
1 'polypeptide(L)'
;MLLPAITDALVAEGLEISSARIAEKSGEFVVGASVDGSIQLILLYYDNPDLRPAAAWAQLDKVQMTRSGVEAMLGKVFLEAAVSCLGDAIYSNGKMRTYQEVVSTQGAIDCALGAITAFGADAAAKKLGARAKAVMNKVRDSPERFVKLLTDLNFTDDQILRLGARFGVSSKSVRFYIFKLRNRLKLAELPNSDALLKDLEAGDEALVKAFQENVELVDAWKAVGKHADLRTNTKFLENISGYSDDLLKQLDDDLLNSKYSPSDLFKESPDDVTNVWKKLKENPYWASDFAKETTDARWLKWKDREFFKTVTKAGKDFEEYVVQNLGTLRSKVLNKYPNLDINDYEVFTQVQMKTGVGDEYFVADLVLVKKNTDEFGQIILDKNNVVVLESKLSSRTILTTPQGNALTKVKSSENTFDVRSVSKQSSGGFSIGNSDNLKVDDFIKVSSDGQGGVIDDIVSLK
;
A
#
# COMPACT_ATOMS: atom_id res chain seq x y z
N MET A 1 -30.46 -14.19 45.21
CA MET A 1 -31.73 -14.93 45.09
C MET A 1 -31.59 -16.33 44.47
N LEU A 2 -30.51 -16.67 43.77
CA LEU A 2 -30.33 -17.98 43.10
C LEU A 2 -29.91 -19.15 44.02
N LEU A 3 -29.09 -18.90 45.05
CA LEU A 3 -28.59 -19.97 45.95
C LEU A 3 -29.70 -20.72 46.72
N PRO A 4 -30.71 -20.04 47.32
CA PRO A 4 -31.77 -20.72 48.07
C PRO A 4 -32.62 -21.63 47.17
N ALA A 5 -33.01 -21.15 45.99
CA ALA A 5 -33.84 -21.92 45.05
C ALA A 5 -33.13 -23.16 44.49
N ILE A 6 -31.80 -23.10 44.29
CA ILE A 6 -30.98 -24.24 43.87
C ILE A 6 -30.88 -25.26 45.01
N THR A 7 -30.75 -24.78 46.25
CA THR A 7 -30.68 -25.63 47.44
C THR A 7 -32.02 -26.34 47.67
N ASP A 8 -33.13 -25.62 47.55
CA ASP A 8 -34.50 -26.16 47.71
C ASP A 8 -34.82 -27.21 46.64
N ALA A 9 -34.40 -26.98 45.38
CA ALA A 9 -34.61 -27.93 44.28
C ALA A 9 -33.76 -29.22 44.44
N LEU A 10 -32.52 -29.10 44.94
CA LEU A 10 -31.63 -30.25 45.17
C LEU A 10 -32.04 -31.06 46.41
N VAL A 11 -32.57 -30.40 47.45
CA VAL A 11 -33.12 -31.04 48.65
C VAL A 11 -34.42 -31.79 48.35
N ALA A 12 -35.27 -31.25 47.47
CA ALA A 12 -36.52 -31.90 47.05
C ALA A 12 -36.31 -33.24 46.30
N GLU A 13 -35.15 -33.44 45.68
CA GLU A 13 -34.77 -34.66 44.96
C GLU A 13 -33.92 -35.64 45.82
N GLY A 14 -33.78 -35.38 47.13
CA GLY A 14 -33.17 -36.31 48.09
C GLY A 14 -31.65 -36.46 47.99
N LEU A 15 -30.95 -35.50 47.38
CA LEU A 15 -29.49 -35.52 47.26
C LEU A 15 -28.83 -34.92 48.52
N GLU A 16 -28.08 -35.71 49.29
CA GLU A 16 -27.17 -35.16 50.30
C GLU A 16 -26.04 -34.39 49.61
N ILE A 17 -25.94 -33.09 49.91
CA ILE A 17 -25.06 -32.18 49.16
C ILE A 17 -23.86 -31.77 50.00
N SER A 18 -22.68 -32.26 49.62
CA SER A 18 -21.41 -31.65 50.01
C SER A 18 -21.24 -30.30 49.29
N SER A 19 -20.45 -29.38 49.85
CA SER A 19 -20.17 -28.07 49.23
C SER A 19 -19.61 -28.18 47.81
N ALA A 20 -18.86 -29.24 47.50
CA ALA A 20 -18.36 -29.54 46.17
C ALA A 20 -19.48 -29.86 45.16
N ARG A 21 -20.50 -30.63 45.59
CA ARG A 21 -21.63 -31.04 44.73
C ARG A 21 -22.63 -29.90 44.51
N ILE A 22 -22.76 -28.96 45.47
CA ILE A 22 -23.50 -27.70 45.28
C ILE A 22 -22.80 -26.84 44.22
N ALA A 23 -21.47 -26.72 44.28
CA ALA A 23 -20.71 -25.93 43.32
C ALA A 23 -20.80 -26.50 41.90
N GLU A 24 -20.69 -27.81 41.74
CA GLU A 24 -20.87 -28.52 40.46
C GLU A 24 -22.25 -28.29 39.86
N LYS A 25 -23.33 -28.55 40.62
CA LYS A 25 -24.72 -28.40 40.15
C LYS A 25 -25.09 -26.94 39.86
N SER A 26 -24.55 -26.00 40.62
CA SER A 26 -24.69 -24.57 40.34
C SER A 26 -23.97 -24.18 39.04
N GLY A 27 -22.81 -24.78 38.76
CA GLY A 27 -22.09 -24.61 37.49
C GLY A 27 -22.90 -25.11 36.30
N GLU A 28 -23.45 -26.32 36.37
CA GLU A 28 -24.31 -26.90 35.32
C GLU A 28 -25.55 -26.04 35.03
N PHE A 29 -26.21 -25.52 36.08
CA PHE A 29 -27.36 -24.63 35.93
C PHE A 29 -26.99 -23.34 35.19
N VAL A 30 -25.91 -22.71 35.62
CA VAL A 30 -25.41 -21.47 35.01
C VAL A 30 -25.07 -21.70 33.55
N VAL A 31 -24.46 -22.83 33.21
CA VAL A 31 -24.15 -23.22 31.83
C VAL A 31 -25.43 -23.35 31.00
N GLY A 32 -26.43 -24.11 31.46
CA GLY A 32 -27.68 -24.32 30.73
C GLY A 32 -28.44 -23.01 30.48
N ALA A 33 -28.53 -22.15 31.49
CA ALA A 33 -29.18 -20.84 31.37
C ALA A 33 -28.44 -19.91 30.41
N SER A 34 -27.11 -19.92 30.45
CA SER A 34 -26.26 -19.08 29.60
C SER A 34 -26.29 -19.50 28.13
N VAL A 35 -26.27 -20.81 27.87
CA VAL A 35 -26.40 -21.36 26.51
C VAL A 35 -27.73 -20.95 25.89
N ASP A 36 -28.85 -21.09 26.60
CA ASP A 36 -30.16 -20.68 26.09
C ASP A 36 -30.23 -19.16 25.90
N GLY A 37 -29.67 -18.36 26.82
CA GLY A 37 -29.53 -16.91 26.65
C GLY A 37 -28.75 -16.52 25.38
N SER A 38 -27.72 -17.27 25.02
CA SER A 38 -26.94 -17.02 23.78
C SER A 38 -27.75 -17.36 22.53
N ILE A 39 -28.47 -18.47 22.54
CA ILE A 39 -29.39 -18.85 21.47
C ILE A 39 -30.43 -17.75 21.26
N GLN A 40 -31.05 -17.28 22.35
CA GLN A 40 -32.04 -16.21 22.32
C GLN A 40 -31.45 -14.89 21.82
N LEU A 41 -30.26 -14.51 22.30
CA LEU A 41 -29.58 -13.28 21.89
C LEU A 41 -29.29 -13.28 20.38
N ILE A 42 -28.74 -14.39 19.86
CA ILE A 42 -28.46 -14.54 18.43
C ILE A 42 -29.77 -14.47 17.63
N LEU A 43 -30.82 -15.17 18.06
CA LEU A 43 -32.13 -15.14 17.37
C LEU A 43 -32.75 -13.74 17.37
N LEU A 44 -32.79 -13.06 18.51
CA LEU A 44 -33.34 -11.71 18.63
C LEU A 44 -32.60 -10.71 17.75
N TYR A 45 -31.27 -10.79 17.71
CA TYR A 45 -30.46 -9.94 16.86
C TYR A 45 -30.67 -10.24 15.37
N TYR A 46 -30.87 -11.50 15.02
CA TYR A 46 -31.19 -11.89 13.64
C TYR A 46 -32.56 -11.39 13.20
N ASP A 47 -33.53 -11.39 14.10
CA ASP A 47 -34.88 -10.91 13.81
C ASP A 47 -34.94 -9.37 13.90
N ASN A 48 -34.02 -8.73 14.62
CA ASN A 48 -33.93 -7.27 14.81
C ASN A 48 -32.46 -6.76 14.67
N PRO A 49 -31.93 -6.59 13.46
CA PRO A 49 -30.51 -6.29 13.22
C PRO A 49 -30.02 -4.93 13.73
N ASP A 50 -30.93 -3.98 13.93
CA ASP A 50 -30.65 -2.64 14.47
C ASP A 50 -30.69 -2.60 16.01
N LEU A 51 -31.06 -3.72 16.65
CA LEU A 51 -31.18 -3.80 18.09
C LEU A 51 -29.79 -3.79 18.73
N ARG A 52 -29.51 -2.78 19.55
CA ARG A 52 -28.27 -2.71 20.33
C ARG A 52 -28.17 -3.93 21.27
N PRO A 53 -26.99 -4.55 21.45
CA PRO A 53 -26.85 -5.75 22.28
C PRO A 53 -27.42 -5.60 23.70
N ALA A 54 -27.25 -4.44 24.34
CA ALA A 54 -27.81 -4.16 25.66
C ALA A 54 -29.35 -4.17 25.68
N ALA A 55 -30.00 -3.72 24.60
CA ALA A 55 -31.44 -3.75 24.46
C ALA A 55 -31.95 -5.16 24.13
N ALA A 56 -31.20 -5.94 23.36
CA ALA A 56 -31.48 -7.35 23.11
C ALA A 56 -31.41 -8.18 24.39
N TRP A 57 -30.41 -7.90 25.24
CA TRP A 57 -30.26 -8.58 26.54
C TRP A 57 -31.45 -8.34 27.48
N ALA A 58 -32.00 -7.12 27.48
CA ALA A 58 -33.17 -6.79 28.29
C ALA A 58 -34.44 -7.55 27.86
N GLN A 59 -34.49 -8.05 26.63
CA GLN A 59 -35.63 -8.75 26.04
C GLN A 59 -35.52 -10.28 26.11
N LEU A 60 -34.43 -10.82 26.70
CA LEU A 60 -34.29 -12.26 26.87
C LEU A 60 -35.37 -12.82 27.81
N ASP A 61 -35.94 -13.96 27.42
CA ASP A 61 -36.86 -14.73 28.24
C ASP A 61 -36.08 -15.43 29.37
N LYS A 62 -36.03 -14.74 30.50
CA LYS A 62 -35.37 -15.20 31.73
C LYS A 62 -36.01 -16.46 32.32
N VAL A 63 -37.30 -16.72 32.05
CA VAL A 63 -38.00 -17.91 32.52
C VAL A 63 -37.51 -19.12 31.72
N GLN A 64 -37.41 -18.98 30.40
CA GLN A 64 -36.88 -20.02 29.53
C GLN A 64 -35.40 -20.31 29.82
N MET A 65 -34.57 -19.29 30.06
CA MET A 65 -33.19 -19.47 30.49
C MET A 65 -33.10 -20.25 31.81
N THR A 66 -33.92 -19.88 32.80
CA THR A 66 -33.96 -20.57 34.10
C THR A 66 -34.34 -22.04 33.94
N ARG A 67 -35.34 -22.34 33.09
CA ARG A 67 -35.76 -23.70 32.78
C ARG A 67 -34.63 -24.52 32.14
N SER A 68 -33.91 -23.96 31.18
CA SER A 68 -32.76 -24.63 30.55
C SER A 68 -31.60 -24.84 31.53
N GLY A 69 -31.40 -23.93 32.48
CA GLY A 69 -30.49 -24.16 33.60
C GLY A 69 -30.89 -25.36 34.47
N VAL A 70 -32.17 -25.47 34.83
CA VAL A 70 -32.67 -26.62 35.59
C VAL A 70 -32.50 -27.93 34.79
N GLU A 71 -32.82 -27.92 33.49
CA GLU A 71 -32.66 -29.10 32.63
C GLU A 71 -31.19 -29.55 32.52
N ALA A 72 -30.23 -28.62 32.47
CA ALA A 72 -28.81 -28.94 32.48
C ALA A 72 -28.36 -29.53 33.83
N MET A 73 -28.78 -28.94 34.96
CA MET A 73 -28.49 -29.44 36.31
C MET A 73 -28.99 -30.88 36.53
N LEU A 74 -30.14 -31.21 35.94
CA LEU A 74 -30.75 -32.55 36.00
C LEU A 74 -30.11 -33.53 35.00
N GLY A 75 -28.96 -33.19 34.41
CA GLY A 75 -28.19 -34.09 33.54
C GLY A 75 -28.77 -34.29 32.14
N LYS A 76 -29.72 -33.44 31.71
CA LYS A 76 -30.31 -33.55 30.36
C LYS A 76 -29.51 -32.81 29.29
N VAL A 77 -28.48 -32.04 29.66
CA VAL A 77 -27.58 -31.32 28.75
C VAL A 77 -26.16 -31.32 29.33
N PHE A 78 -25.22 -32.03 28.71
CA PHE A 78 -23.81 -32.07 29.15
C PHE A 78 -23.00 -30.96 28.48
N LEU A 79 -22.21 -30.20 29.25
CA LEU A 79 -21.28 -29.21 28.68
C LEU A 79 -20.11 -28.83 29.63
N GLU A 80 -19.16 -29.75 29.82
CA GLU A 80 -17.95 -29.52 30.65
C GLU A 80 -17.08 -28.34 30.15
N ALA A 81 -17.11 -28.02 28.84
CA ALA A 81 -16.34 -26.90 28.28
C ALA A 81 -16.92 -25.51 28.59
N ALA A 82 -18.21 -25.42 28.92
CA ALA A 82 -18.89 -24.16 29.20
C ALA A 82 -18.60 -23.64 30.62
N VAL A 83 -18.37 -24.56 31.57
CA VAL A 83 -18.15 -24.26 32.99
C VAL A 83 -16.89 -23.41 33.21
N SER A 84 -15.82 -23.67 32.45
CA SER A 84 -14.55 -22.95 32.60
C SER A 84 -14.61 -21.51 32.08
N CYS A 85 -15.20 -21.26 30.90
CA CYS A 85 -15.23 -19.91 30.29
C CYS A 85 -16.30 -18.99 30.91
N LEU A 86 -17.45 -19.54 31.33
CA LEU A 86 -18.45 -18.79 32.08
C LEU A 86 -18.03 -18.56 33.53
N GLY A 87 -17.16 -19.44 34.06
CA GLY A 87 -16.47 -19.25 35.32
C GLY A 87 -15.77 -17.89 35.38
N ASP A 88 -14.98 -17.51 34.37
CA ASP A 88 -14.26 -16.22 34.37
C ASP A 88 -15.16 -15.00 34.13
N ALA A 89 -16.33 -15.18 33.51
CA ALA A 89 -17.33 -14.12 33.33
C ALA A 89 -18.13 -13.85 34.61
N ILE A 90 -18.31 -14.88 35.45
CA ILE A 90 -19.12 -14.85 36.67
C ILE A 90 -18.25 -14.74 37.93
N TYR A 91 -16.97 -15.10 37.84
CA TYR A 91 -16.00 -14.98 38.93
C TYR A 91 -14.90 -13.98 38.53
N SER A 92 -14.54 -13.10 39.44
CA SER A 92 -13.37 -12.22 39.34
C SER A 92 -12.49 -12.44 40.56
N ASN A 93 -11.20 -12.70 40.34
CA ASN A 93 -10.22 -12.91 41.42
C ASN A 93 -10.66 -13.99 42.45
N GLY A 94 -11.24 -15.09 41.98
CA GLY A 94 -11.72 -16.18 42.84
C GLY A 94 -12.99 -15.89 43.64
N LYS A 95 -13.68 -14.77 43.36
CA LYS A 95 -14.97 -14.41 43.99
C LYS A 95 -16.07 -14.28 42.94
N MET A 96 -17.27 -14.76 43.28
CA MET A 96 -18.45 -14.58 42.44
C MET A 96 -18.77 -13.08 42.32
N ARG A 97 -18.90 -12.58 41.09
CA ARG A 97 -19.39 -11.23 40.79
C ARG A 97 -20.80 -11.08 41.36
N THR A 98 -21.07 -9.91 41.94
CA THR A 98 -22.38 -9.56 42.48
C THR A 98 -23.43 -9.48 41.38
N TYR A 99 -24.70 -9.58 41.77
CA TYR A 99 -25.83 -9.42 40.83
C TYR A 99 -25.72 -8.10 40.05
N GLN A 100 -25.37 -6.99 40.71
CA GLN A 100 -25.20 -5.68 40.08
C GLN A 100 -24.02 -5.65 39.08
N GLU A 101 -22.92 -6.34 39.38
CA GLU A 101 -21.79 -6.45 38.46
C GLU A 101 -22.14 -7.28 37.23
N VAL A 102 -22.87 -8.39 37.40
CA VAL A 102 -23.31 -9.28 36.31
C VAL A 102 -24.41 -8.64 35.45
N VAL A 103 -25.33 -7.87 36.04
CA VAL A 103 -26.41 -7.20 35.29
C VAL A 103 -26.04 -5.78 34.85
N SER A 104 -24.84 -5.30 35.20
CA SER A 104 -24.28 -4.10 34.58
C SER A 104 -24.16 -4.31 33.07
N THR A 105 -24.18 -3.23 32.29
CA THR A 105 -24.04 -3.34 30.82
C THR A 105 -22.77 -4.12 30.44
N GLN A 106 -21.66 -3.92 31.18
CA GLN A 106 -20.41 -4.62 30.92
C GLN A 106 -20.44 -6.09 31.39
N GLY A 107 -21.00 -6.40 32.57
CA GLY A 107 -21.09 -7.78 33.04
C GLY A 107 -22.06 -8.62 32.22
N ALA A 108 -23.14 -8.03 31.71
CA ALA A 108 -24.08 -8.69 30.81
C ALA A 108 -23.41 -9.01 29.47
N ILE A 109 -22.58 -8.09 28.97
CA ILE A 109 -21.70 -8.33 27.81
C ILE A 109 -20.76 -9.49 28.13
N ASP A 110 -19.96 -9.42 29.20
CA ASP A 110 -19.00 -10.48 29.58
C ASP A 110 -19.65 -11.87 29.72
N CYS A 111 -20.85 -11.95 30.31
CA CYS A 111 -21.62 -13.19 30.39
C CYS A 111 -22.08 -13.68 29.02
N ALA A 112 -22.59 -12.79 28.16
CA ALA A 112 -22.91 -13.13 26.77
C ALA A 112 -21.67 -13.59 25.98
N LEU A 113 -20.51 -12.97 26.23
CA LEU A 113 -19.22 -13.34 25.62
C LEU A 113 -18.84 -14.78 26.01
N GLY A 114 -18.88 -15.08 27.32
CA GLY A 114 -18.57 -16.43 27.85
C GLY A 114 -19.55 -17.47 27.35
N ALA A 115 -20.83 -17.12 27.24
CA ALA A 115 -21.90 -18.00 26.83
C ALA A 115 -21.90 -18.33 25.33
N ILE A 116 -21.67 -17.34 24.45
CA ILE A 116 -21.49 -17.55 23.00
C ILE A 116 -20.25 -18.40 22.73
N THR A 117 -19.18 -18.17 23.49
CA THR A 117 -17.94 -18.95 23.42
C THR A 117 -18.16 -20.40 23.84
N ALA A 118 -18.87 -20.62 24.93
CA ALA A 118 -19.27 -21.93 25.42
C ALA A 118 -20.17 -22.68 24.42
N PHE A 119 -21.17 -22.00 23.86
CA PHE A 119 -22.07 -22.57 22.85
C PHE A 119 -21.32 -22.98 21.58
N GLY A 120 -20.40 -22.15 21.08
CA GLY A 120 -19.56 -22.50 19.94
C GLY A 120 -18.66 -23.73 20.22
N ALA A 121 -18.16 -23.88 21.46
CA ALA A 121 -17.35 -25.06 21.82
C ALA A 121 -18.18 -26.36 21.75
N ASP A 122 -19.43 -26.32 22.20
CA ASP A 122 -20.35 -27.47 22.17
C ASP A 122 -20.79 -27.83 20.75
N ALA A 123 -21.04 -26.81 19.93
CA ALA A 123 -21.43 -26.98 18.54
C ALA A 123 -20.42 -27.84 17.75
N ALA A 124 -19.13 -27.65 18.02
CA ALA A 124 -18.07 -28.47 17.45
C ALA A 124 -18.08 -29.92 17.96
N ALA A 125 -18.59 -30.18 19.17
CA ALA A 125 -18.69 -31.50 19.80
C ALA A 125 -19.94 -32.32 19.38
N LYS A 126 -20.79 -31.80 18.48
CA LYS A 126 -21.89 -32.50 17.77
C LYS A 126 -23.05 -33.07 18.62
N LYS A 127 -23.25 -32.63 19.88
CA LYS A 127 -24.42 -33.01 20.71
C LYS A 127 -25.49 -31.92 20.82
N LEU A 128 -25.83 -31.27 19.71
CA LEU A 128 -26.75 -30.13 19.70
C LEU A 128 -28.23 -30.55 19.61
N GLY A 129 -29.07 -29.95 20.46
CA GLY A 129 -30.53 -29.97 20.32
C GLY A 129 -31.05 -29.17 19.11
N ALA A 130 -32.33 -29.33 18.76
CA ALA A 130 -32.93 -28.74 17.54
C ALA A 130 -32.80 -27.20 17.44
N ARG A 131 -32.96 -26.47 18.55
CA ARG A 131 -32.81 -25.00 18.60
C ARG A 131 -31.38 -24.56 18.29
N ALA A 132 -30.39 -25.26 18.84
CA ALA A 132 -28.98 -24.97 18.59
C ALA A 132 -28.59 -25.22 17.12
N LYS A 133 -29.11 -26.28 16.51
CA LYS A 133 -28.93 -26.56 15.08
C LYS A 133 -29.55 -25.48 14.19
N ALA A 134 -30.73 -24.97 14.57
CA ALA A 134 -31.37 -23.86 13.86
C ALA A 134 -30.55 -22.56 13.92
N VAL A 135 -29.95 -22.26 15.08
CA VAL A 135 -29.04 -21.12 15.23
C VAL A 135 -27.78 -21.29 14.36
N MET A 136 -27.16 -22.47 14.36
CA MET A 136 -26.00 -22.72 13.50
C MET A 136 -26.33 -22.53 12.02
N ASN A 137 -27.49 -23.02 11.58
CA ASN A 137 -27.94 -22.81 10.20
C ASN A 137 -28.12 -21.31 9.90
N LYS A 138 -28.82 -20.57 10.77
CA LYS A 138 -28.96 -19.11 10.61
C LYS A 138 -27.61 -18.40 10.51
N VAL A 139 -26.65 -18.76 11.37
CA VAL A 139 -25.30 -18.17 11.35
C VAL A 139 -24.54 -18.48 10.06
N ARG A 140 -24.64 -19.71 9.57
CA ARG A 140 -24.04 -20.11 8.29
C ARG A 140 -24.71 -19.44 7.09
N ASP A 141 -26.02 -19.23 7.16
CA ASP A 141 -26.81 -18.64 6.08
C ASP A 141 -26.71 -17.11 6.05
N SER A 142 -26.30 -16.46 7.15
CA SER A 142 -26.09 -15.01 7.22
C SER A 142 -24.90 -14.60 8.10
N PRO A 143 -23.67 -15.00 7.72
CA PRO A 143 -22.46 -14.74 8.52
C PRO A 143 -22.19 -13.27 8.81
N GLU A 144 -22.63 -12.35 7.93
CA GLU A 144 -22.54 -10.89 8.16
C GLU A 144 -23.17 -10.47 9.49
N ARG A 145 -24.37 -10.96 9.77
CA ARG A 145 -25.12 -10.61 11.00
C ARG A 145 -24.41 -11.13 12.24
N PHE A 146 -23.81 -12.31 12.13
CA PHE A 146 -23.03 -12.88 13.22
C PHE A 146 -21.75 -12.06 13.48
N VAL A 147 -21.00 -11.70 12.45
CA VAL A 147 -19.80 -10.87 12.60
C VAL A 147 -20.15 -9.48 13.13
N LYS A 148 -21.27 -8.89 12.69
CA LYS A 148 -21.77 -7.61 13.22
C LYS A 148 -22.11 -7.70 14.71
N LEU A 149 -22.85 -8.73 15.13
CA LEU A 149 -23.16 -8.98 16.53
C LEU A 149 -21.88 -9.06 17.37
N LEU A 150 -20.90 -9.86 16.94
CA LEU A 150 -19.65 -10.02 17.68
C LEU A 150 -18.81 -8.73 17.69
N THR A 151 -18.84 -7.95 16.62
CA THR A 151 -18.18 -6.64 16.57
C THR A 151 -18.85 -5.64 17.51
N ASP A 152 -20.19 -5.59 17.53
CA ASP A 152 -20.99 -4.74 18.43
C ASP A 152 -20.80 -5.14 19.92
N LEU A 153 -20.39 -6.38 20.17
CA LEU A 153 -20.01 -6.92 21.48
C LEU A 153 -18.51 -6.74 21.81
N ASN A 154 -17.75 -6.01 20.99
CA ASN A 154 -16.31 -5.74 21.16
C ASN A 154 -15.41 -6.99 21.15
N PHE A 155 -15.76 -8.06 20.43
CA PHE A 155 -14.83 -9.16 20.20
C PHE A 155 -13.66 -8.75 19.28
N THR A 156 -12.47 -9.28 19.57
CA THR A 156 -11.29 -9.14 18.70
C THR A 156 -11.40 -10.02 17.45
N ASP A 157 -10.65 -9.71 16.40
CA ASP A 157 -10.73 -10.46 15.12
C ASP A 157 -10.41 -11.94 15.30
N ASP A 158 -9.42 -12.27 16.12
CA ASP A 158 -9.06 -13.65 16.44
C ASP A 158 -10.20 -14.37 17.17
N GLN A 159 -10.88 -13.70 18.10
CA GLN A 159 -12.04 -14.28 18.76
C GLN A 159 -13.20 -14.51 17.77
N ILE A 160 -13.48 -13.53 16.90
CA ILE A 160 -14.53 -13.65 15.87
C ILE A 160 -14.21 -14.79 14.91
N LEU A 161 -12.95 -14.96 14.50
CA LEU A 161 -12.50 -16.06 13.64
C LEU A 161 -12.68 -17.43 14.30
N ARG A 162 -12.25 -17.57 15.56
CA ARG A 162 -12.43 -18.81 16.34
C ARG A 162 -13.90 -19.18 16.51
N LEU A 163 -14.74 -18.18 16.79
CA LEU A 163 -16.19 -18.38 16.91
C LEU A 163 -16.82 -18.71 15.56
N GLY A 164 -16.47 -18.00 14.48
CA GLY A 164 -16.94 -18.31 13.14
C GLY A 164 -16.67 -19.76 12.74
N ALA A 165 -15.45 -20.25 12.98
CA ALA A 165 -15.08 -21.63 12.71
C ALA A 165 -15.94 -22.65 13.49
N ARG A 166 -16.25 -22.36 14.75
CA ARG A 166 -17.13 -23.17 15.60
C ARG A 166 -18.58 -23.25 15.09
N PHE A 167 -19.03 -22.20 14.40
CA PHE A 167 -20.36 -22.13 13.79
C PHE A 167 -20.36 -22.57 12.30
N GLY A 168 -19.24 -23.11 11.80
CA GLY A 168 -19.12 -23.58 10.42
C GLY A 168 -19.06 -22.47 9.37
N VAL A 169 -18.69 -21.25 9.78
CA VAL A 169 -18.42 -20.14 8.87
C VAL A 169 -16.95 -20.18 8.46
N SER A 170 -16.67 -20.04 7.16
CA SER A 170 -15.29 -20.03 6.66
C SER A 170 -14.51 -18.82 7.20
N SER A 171 -13.22 -19.00 7.47
CA SER A 171 -12.33 -17.91 7.88
C SER A 171 -12.33 -16.76 6.86
N LYS A 172 -12.31 -17.08 5.56
CA LYS A 172 -12.46 -16.10 4.47
C LYS A 172 -13.70 -15.24 4.63
N SER A 173 -14.88 -15.86 4.82
CA SER A 173 -16.14 -15.14 5.01
C SER A 173 -16.10 -14.24 6.24
N VAL A 174 -15.55 -14.74 7.36
CA VAL A 174 -15.42 -13.93 8.59
C VAL A 174 -14.53 -12.70 8.34
N ARG A 175 -13.34 -12.88 7.75
CA ARG A 175 -12.42 -11.77 7.43
C ARG A 175 -13.05 -10.74 6.51
N PHE A 176 -13.78 -11.19 5.49
CA PHE A 176 -14.49 -10.31 4.55
C PHE A 176 -15.50 -9.41 5.27
N TYR A 177 -16.34 -9.97 6.14
CA TYR A 177 -17.33 -9.18 6.87
C TYR A 177 -16.69 -8.29 7.95
N ILE A 178 -15.60 -8.72 8.59
CA ILE A 178 -14.81 -7.84 9.48
C ILE A 178 -14.32 -6.62 8.71
N PHE A 179 -13.68 -6.84 7.55
CA PHE A 179 -13.20 -5.76 6.69
C PHE A 179 -14.35 -4.82 6.27
N LYS A 180 -15.45 -5.38 5.75
CA LYS A 180 -16.62 -4.61 5.29
C LYS A 180 -17.21 -3.73 6.39
N LEU A 181 -17.39 -4.27 7.60
CA LEU A 181 -18.01 -3.56 8.72
C LEU A 181 -17.10 -2.46 9.28
N ARG A 182 -15.82 -2.76 9.48
CA ARG A 182 -14.87 -1.82 10.09
C ARG A 182 -14.47 -0.69 9.15
N ASN A 183 -14.41 -0.96 7.85
CA ASN A 183 -13.99 0.03 6.86
C ASN A 183 -15.18 0.67 6.12
N ARG A 184 -16.39 0.63 6.68
CA ARG A 184 -17.61 1.15 6.06
C ARG A 184 -17.51 2.61 5.58
N LEU A 185 -16.76 3.46 6.31
CA LEU A 185 -16.57 4.87 5.93
C LEU A 185 -15.68 5.00 4.70
N LYS A 186 -14.51 4.34 4.70
CA LYS A 186 -13.60 4.33 3.54
C LYS A 186 -14.26 3.67 2.31
N LEU A 187 -15.08 2.64 2.51
CA LEU A 187 -15.89 2.02 1.45
C LEU A 187 -16.99 2.95 0.92
N ALA A 188 -17.58 3.81 1.75
CA ALA A 188 -18.59 4.78 1.31
C ALA A 188 -18.00 5.92 0.47
N GLU A 189 -16.73 6.27 0.72
CA GLU A 189 -15.99 7.27 -0.06
C GLU A 189 -15.47 6.73 -1.40
N LEU A 190 -15.40 5.41 -1.55
CA LEU A 190 -14.92 4.74 -2.76
C LEU A 190 -16.04 4.67 -3.82
N PRO A 191 -15.91 5.36 -4.99
CA PRO A 191 -16.99 5.43 -5.98
C PRO A 191 -17.45 4.08 -6.57
N ASN A 192 -16.60 3.05 -6.50
CA ASN A 192 -16.85 1.71 -7.03
C ASN A 192 -16.67 0.62 -5.95
N SER A 193 -17.09 0.87 -4.72
CA SER A 193 -16.93 -0.09 -3.61
C SER A 193 -17.60 -1.43 -3.85
N ASP A 194 -18.71 -1.49 -4.59
CA ASP A 194 -19.36 -2.75 -4.98
C ASP A 194 -18.43 -3.67 -5.79
N ALA A 195 -17.57 -3.10 -6.64
CA ALA A 195 -16.62 -3.89 -7.41
C ALA A 195 -15.52 -4.46 -6.51
N LEU A 196 -15.03 -3.69 -5.53
CA LEU A 196 -14.07 -4.19 -4.54
C LEU A 196 -14.68 -5.32 -3.71
N LEU A 197 -15.91 -5.14 -3.25
CA LEU A 197 -16.58 -6.17 -2.45
C LEU A 197 -16.78 -7.47 -3.25
N LYS A 198 -17.14 -7.36 -4.55
CA LYS A 198 -17.21 -8.53 -5.45
C LYS A 198 -15.86 -9.22 -5.63
N ASP A 199 -14.78 -8.45 -5.82
CA ASP A 199 -13.42 -8.99 -5.96
C ASP A 199 -12.99 -9.73 -4.68
N LEU A 200 -13.27 -9.17 -3.50
CA LEU A 200 -12.94 -9.81 -2.22
C LEU A 200 -13.81 -11.03 -1.93
N GLU A 201 -15.09 -11.01 -2.29
CA GLU A 201 -15.99 -12.15 -2.11
C GLU A 201 -15.59 -13.34 -2.99
N ALA A 202 -15.27 -13.06 -4.25
CA ALA A 202 -14.82 -14.05 -5.23
C ALA A 202 -13.35 -14.48 -5.02
N GLY A 203 -12.52 -13.62 -4.42
CA GLY A 203 -11.10 -13.84 -4.20
C GLY A 203 -10.77 -14.97 -3.22
N ASP A 204 -9.48 -15.26 -3.09
CA ASP A 204 -8.99 -16.25 -2.14
C ASP A 204 -8.86 -15.69 -0.71
N GLU A 205 -8.55 -16.56 0.25
CA GLU A 205 -8.41 -16.13 1.65
C GLU A 205 -7.22 -15.20 1.87
N ALA A 206 -6.15 -15.33 1.08
CA ALA A 206 -4.95 -14.49 1.21
C ALA A 206 -5.26 -13.04 0.84
N LEU A 207 -5.99 -12.81 -0.25
CA LEU A 207 -6.46 -11.50 -0.67
C LEU A 207 -7.33 -10.86 0.42
N VAL A 208 -8.36 -11.57 0.90
CA VAL A 208 -9.27 -11.03 1.92
C VAL A 208 -8.54 -10.72 3.22
N LYS A 209 -7.60 -11.60 3.62
CA LYS A 209 -6.75 -11.39 4.80
C LYS A 209 -5.90 -10.12 4.64
N ALA A 210 -5.25 -9.93 3.50
CA ALA A 210 -4.42 -8.75 3.26
C ALA A 210 -5.22 -7.46 3.40
N PHE A 211 -6.43 -7.37 2.80
CA PHE A 211 -7.30 -6.20 2.94
C PHE A 211 -7.80 -5.97 4.38
N GLN A 212 -8.07 -7.05 5.12
CA GLN A 212 -8.45 -6.96 6.54
C GLN A 212 -7.30 -6.41 7.40
N GLU A 213 -6.05 -6.77 7.09
CA GLU A 213 -4.86 -6.36 7.83
C GLU A 213 -4.30 -5.00 7.38
N ASN A 214 -4.53 -4.60 6.12
CA ASN A 214 -4.04 -3.36 5.55
C ASN A 214 -5.11 -2.66 4.69
N VAL A 215 -5.72 -1.61 5.25
CA VAL A 215 -6.75 -0.82 4.57
C VAL A 215 -6.21 0.08 3.45
N GLU A 216 -4.90 0.33 3.39
CA GLU A 216 -4.28 1.10 2.29
C GLU A 216 -4.28 0.32 0.96
N LEU A 217 -4.53 -1.00 1.01
CA LEU A 217 -4.76 -1.79 -0.19
C LEU A 217 -6.00 -1.34 -0.97
N VAL A 218 -6.93 -0.60 -0.35
CA VAL A 218 -8.07 0.01 -1.04
C VAL A 218 -7.61 1.02 -2.10
N ASP A 219 -6.60 1.84 -1.79
CA ASP A 219 -6.09 2.86 -2.70
C ASP A 219 -5.23 2.23 -3.80
N ALA A 220 -4.42 1.23 -3.45
CA ALA A 220 -3.72 0.37 -4.42
C ALA A 220 -4.70 -0.29 -5.41
N TRP A 221 -5.78 -0.89 -4.90
CA TRP A 221 -6.81 -1.55 -5.70
C TRP A 221 -7.52 -0.55 -6.63
N LYS A 222 -7.82 0.65 -6.12
CA LYS A 222 -8.44 1.73 -6.88
C LYS A 222 -7.55 2.17 -8.04
N ALA A 223 -6.24 2.31 -7.80
CA ALA A 223 -5.27 2.72 -8.81
C ALA A 223 -5.18 1.74 -10.00
N VAL A 224 -5.45 0.45 -9.76
CA VAL A 224 -5.47 -0.55 -10.84
C VAL A 224 -6.91 -0.98 -11.20
N GLY A 225 -7.87 -0.10 -10.92
CA GLY A 225 -9.33 -0.21 -11.13
C GLY A 225 -9.80 -0.86 -12.42
N LYS A 226 -9.03 -0.77 -13.50
CA LYS A 226 -9.40 -1.29 -14.83
C LYS A 226 -8.76 -2.64 -15.16
N HIS A 227 -7.88 -3.14 -14.30
CA HIS A 227 -7.07 -4.35 -14.50
C HIS A 227 -7.45 -5.41 -13.49
N ALA A 228 -8.48 -6.23 -13.81
CA ALA A 228 -9.05 -7.21 -12.88
C ALA A 228 -8.04 -8.25 -12.38
N ASP A 229 -7.07 -8.61 -13.21
CA ASP A 229 -6.00 -9.55 -12.90
C ASP A 229 -4.93 -8.99 -11.95
N LEU A 230 -4.74 -7.66 -11.90
CA LEU A 230 -3.89 -7.00 -10.92
C LEU A 230 -4.63 -6.70 -9.61
N ARG A 231 -5.90 -6.32 -9.69
CA ARG A 231 -6.76 -6.05 -8.52
C ARG A 231 -7.01 -7.23 -7.60
N THR A 232 -6.79 -8.44 -8.11
CA THR A 232 -6.92 -9.69 -7.34
C THR A 232 -5.56 -10.30 -7.00
N ASN A 233 -4.45 -9.66 -7.38
CA ASN A 233 -3.10 -10.11 -7.07
C ASN A 233 -2.59 -9.44 -5.79
N THR A 234 -2.71 -10.14 -4.67
CA THR A 234 -2.34 -9.65 -3.33
C THR A 234 -0.93 -9.08 -3.28
N LYS A 235 0.05 -9.82 -3.79
CA LYS A 235 1.47 -9.43 -3.73
C LYS A 235 1.73 -8.14 -4.51
N PHE A 236 1.08 -8.00 -5.67
CA PHE A 236 1.16 -6.77 -6.46
C PHE A 236 0.58 -5.56 -5.70
N LEU A 237 -0.61 -5.72 -5.11
CA LEU A 237 -1.25 -4.66 -4.34
C LEU A 237 -0.42 -4.25 -3.12
N GLU A 238 0.14 -5.22 -2.39
CA GLU A 238 1.05 -4.98 -1.26
C GLU A 238 2.26 -4.14 -1.69
N ASN A 239 2.87 -4.45 -2.84
CA ASN A 239 4.02 -3.74 -3.37
C ASN A 239 3.76 -2.27 -3.73
N ILE A 240 2.50 -1.90 -4.00
CA ILE A 240 2.10 -0.52 -4.32
C ILE A 240 1.34 0.17 -3.19
N SER A 241 1.01 -0.52 -2.09
CA SER A 241 0.17 -0.03 -0.98
C SER A 241 0.75 1.12 -0.16
N GLY A 242 1.99 1.53 -0.44
CA GLY A 242 2.65 2.70 0.17
C GLY A 242 3.12 3.73 -0.85
N TYR A 243 2.62 3.68 -2.09
CA TYR A 243 2.96 4.65 -3.11
C TYR A 243 2.18 5.96 -2.87
N SER A 244 2.78 7.09 -3.23
CA SER A 244 2.05 8.36 -3.22
C SER A 244 0.95 8.36 -4.27
N ASP A 245 -0.07 9.21 -4.08
CA ASP A 245 -1.15 9.39 -5.06
C ASP A 245 -0.62 9.71 -6.46
N ASP A 246 0.43 10.53 -6.56
CA ASP A 246 1.08 10.85 -7.83
C ASP A 246 1.68 9.62 -8.50
N LEU A 247 2.31 8.75 -7.72
CA LEU A 247 2.93 7.53 -8.24
C LEU A 247 1.85 6.50 -8.62
N LEU A 248 0.79 6.37 -7.83
CA LEU A 248 -0.37 5.52 -8.17
C LEU A 248 -1.09 6.00 -9.44
N LYS A 249 -1.23 7.32 -9.62
CA LYS A 249 -1.81 7.91 -10.84
C LYS A 249 -0.93 7.64 -12.07
N GLN A 250 0.39 7.82 -11.93
CA GLN A 250 1.34 7.48 -12.99
C GLN A 250 1.28 5.99 -13.35
N LEU A 251 1.05 5.12 -12.36
CA LEU A 251 0.86 3.70 -12.62
C LEU A 251 -0.42 3.47 -13.44
N ASP A 252 -1.58 3.97 -13.01
CA ASP A 252 -2.84 3.85 -13.77
C ASP A 252 -2.71 4.36 -15.21
N ASP A 253 -2.10 5.54 -15.39
CA ASP A 253 -1.88 6.13 -16.71
C ASP A 253 -0.98 5.24 -17.60
N ASP A 254 0.10 4.67 -17.05
CA ASP A 254 0.96 3.72 -17.76
C ASP A 254 0.23 2.40 -18.09
N LEU A 255 -0.68 1.96 -17.19
CA LEU A 255 -1.52 0.79 -17.40
C LEU A 255 -2.51 0.98 -18.55
N LEU A 256 -3.05 2.19 -18.70
CA LEU A 256 -4.05 2.51 -19.71
C LEU A 256 -3.47 2.79 -21.10
N ASN A 257 -2.28 3.38 -21.18
CA ASN A 257 -1.71 3.89 -22.43
C ASN A 257 -0.69 2.94 -23.08
N SER A 258 -0.59 1.69 -22.61
CA SER A 258 0.39 0.73 -23.11
C SER A 258 -0.20 -0.21 -24.18
N LYS A 259 0.54 -0.41 -25.29
CA LYS A 259 0.24 -1.44 -26.31
C LYS A 259 0.39 -2.89 -25.81
N TYR A 260 1.09 -3.08 -24.69
CA TYR A 260 1.22 -4.36 -23.98
C TYR A 260 0.54 -4.24 -22.62
N SER A 261 -0.25 -5.23 -22.19
CA SER A 261 -0.82 -5.15 -20.85
C SER A 261 0.30 -5.17 -19.82
N PRO A 262 0.45 -4.15 -18.95
CA PRO A 262 1.50 -4.24 -17.94
C PRO A 262 1.14 -5.26 -16.87
N SER A 263 -0.10 -5.74 -16.85
CA SER A 263 -0.44 -6.93 -16.09
C SER A 263 0.33 -8.17 -16.55
N ASP A 264 0.65 -8.31 -17.85
CA ASP A 264 1.56 -9.37 -18.33
C ASP A 264 2.97 -9.21 -17.74
N LEU A 265 3.38 -7.97 -17.50
CA LEU A 265 4.71 -7.68 -16.98
C LEU A 265 4.79 -7.81 -15.48
N PHE A 266 3.74 -7.54 -14.72
CA PHE A 266 3.80 -7.59 -13.26
C PHE A 266 3.21 -8.87 -12.67
N LYS A 267 2.39 -9.61 -13.42
CA LYS A 267 1.81 -10.86 -12.93
C LYS A 267 2.86 -11.94 -12.71
N GLU A 268 3.85 -12.05 -13.60
CA GLU A 268 4.92 -13.05 -13.49
C GLU A 268 5.88 -12.77 -12.33
N SER A 269 6.20 -11.51 -12.07
CA SER A 269 6.94 -11.10 -10.88
C SER A 269 6.43 -9.75 -10.38
N PRO A 270 5.48 -9.80 -9.41
CA PRO A 270 4.85 -8.61 -8.83
C PRO A 270 5.82 -7.63 -8.18
N ASP A 271 7.00 -8.10 -7.78
CA ASP A 271 8.04 -7.28 -7.14
C ASP A 271 8.64 -6.25 -8.11
N ASP A 272 8.47 -6.47 -9.42
CA ASP A 272 9.02 -5.58 -10.43
C ASP A 272 8.31 -4.23 -10.50
N VAL A 273 7.10 -4.10 -9.96
CA VAL A 273 6.48 -2.78 -9.80
C VAL A 273 7.34 -1.89 -8.88
N THR A 274 7.98 -2.48 -7.86
CA THR A 274 8.86 -1.78 -6.93
C THR A 274 10.31 -1.80 -7.40
N ASN A 275 10.80 -2.94 -7.88
CA ASN A 275 12.21 -3.13 -8.17
C ASN A 275 12.65 -2.53 -9.51
N VAL A 276 11.72 -2.40 -10.45
CA VAL A 276 11.97 -1.92 -11.82
C VAL A 276 11.13 -0.69 -12.09
N TRP A 277 9.80 -0.82 -12.14
CA TRP A 277 8.91 0.25 -12.60
C TRP A 277 9.06 1.53 -11.76
N LYS A 278 8.96 1.42 -10.44
CA LYS A 278 9.14 2.56 -9.54
C LYS A 278 10.51 3.21 -9.72
N LYS A 279 11.58 2.42 -9.89
CA LYS A 279 12.92 2.96 -10.16
C LYS A 279 13.01 3.65 -11.51
N LEU A 280 12.32 3.15 -12.54
CA LEU A 280 12.24 3.85 -13.82
C LEU A 280 11.60 5.24 -13.64
N LYS A 281 10.60 5.36 -12.76
CA LYS A 281 9.92 6.64 -12.46
C LYS A 281 10.76 7.58 -11.63
N GLU A 282 11.43 7.07 -10.61
CA GLU A 282 12.14 7.89 -9.62
C GLU A 282 13.61 8.17 -10.02
N ASN A 283 14.19 7.38 -10.93
CA ASN A 283 15.58 7.50 -11.32
C ASN A 283 15.77 7.51 -12.86
N PRO A 284 15.75 8.70 -13.48
CA PRO A 284 15.97 8.87 -14.93
C PRO A 284 17.33 8.36 -15.42
N TYR A 285 18.37 8.40 -14.57
CA TYR A 285 19.68 7.87 -14.94
C TYR A 285 19.64 6.34 -15.08
N TRP A 286 19.11 5.67 -14.05
CA TRP A 286 18.94 4.23 -14.09
C TRP A 286 18.04 3.81 -15.25
N ALA A 287 16.97 4.57 -15.53
CA ALA A 287 16.11 4.32 -16.69
C ALA A 287 16.90 4.39 -18.02
N SER A 288 17.71 5.44 -18.23
CA SER A 288 18.54 5.58 -19.43
C SER A 288 19.47 4.39 -19.64
N ASP A 289 20.20 3.98 -18.59
CA ASP A 289 21.17 2.89 -18.69
C ASP A 289 20.48 1.53 -18.81
N PHE A 290 19.40 1.32 -18.04
CA PHE A 290 18.54 0.15 -18.16
C PHE A 290 18.00 -0.03 -19.58
N ALA A 291 17.62 1.05 -20.26
CA ALA A 291 17.17 0.99 -21.66
C ALA A 291 18.28 0.61 -22.64
N LYS A 292 19.53 1.02 -22.39
CA LYS A 292 20.66 0.69 -23.27
C LYS A 292 21.10 -0.76 -23.11
N GLU A 293 21.12 -1.24 -21.86
CA GLU A 293 21.76 -2.52 -21.51
C GLU A 293 20.77 -3.70 -21.43
N THR A 294 19.47 -3.42 -21.27
CA THR A 294 18.46 -4.49 -21.19
C THR A 294 18.42 -5.33 -22.47
N THR A 295 18.65 -6.63 -22.30
CA THR A 295 18.46 -7.66 -23.33
C THR A 295 17.32 -8.62 -23.00
N ASP A 296 16.77 -8.55 -21.78
CA ASP A 296 15.62 -9.36 -21.36
C ASP A 296 14.36 -8.96 -22.13
N ALA A 297 13.74 -9.92 -22.81
CA ALA A 297 12.53 -9.73 -23.61
C ALA A 297 11.35 -9.16 -22.83
N ARG A 298 11.27 -9.42 -21.51
CA ARG A 298 10.26 -8.85 -20.62
C ARG A 298 10.49 -7.36 -20.41
N TRP A 299 11.75 -6.94 -20.25
CA TRP A 299 12.14 -5.56 -19.99
C TRP A 299 12.29 -4.71 -21.25
N LEU A 300 12.59 -5.33 -22.40
CA LEU A 300 12.56 -4.65 -23.70
C LEU A 300 11.19 -4.01 -23.98
N LYS A 301 10.10 -4.63 -23.50
CA LYS A 301 8.76 -4.04 -23.57
C LYS A 301 8.63 -2.73 -22.79
N TRP A 302 9.41 -2.51 -21.74
CA TRP A 302 9.45 -1.23 -21.03
C TRP A 302 10.18 -0.16 -21.82
N LYS A 303 11.32 -0.50 -22.41
CA LYS A 303 12.06 0.39 -23.32
C LYS A 303 11.19 0.91 -24.46
N ASP A 304 10.33 0.06 -25.01
CA ASP A 304 9.47 0.36 -26.16
C ASP A 304 8.16 1.09 -25.81
N ARG A 305 7.91 1.44 -24.54
CA ARG A 305 6.68 2.13 -24.10
C ARG A 305 6.75 3.64 -24.34
N GLU A 306 5.58 4.27 -24.53
CA GLU A 306 5.37 5.73 -24.49
C GLU A 306 5.94 6.38 -23.21
N PHE A 307 6.07 5.60 -22.15
CA PHE A 307 6.75 5.95 -20.91
C PHE A 307 8.18 6.47 -21.10
N PHE A 308 9.04 5.74 -21.84
CA PHE A 308 10.41 6.18 -22.12
C PHE A 308 10.42 7.40 -23.04
N LYS A 309 9.49 7.47 -23.99
CA LYS A 309 9.32 8.65 -24.84
C LYS A 309 8.98 9.89 -24.03
N THR A 310 8.17 9.78 -22.98
CA THR A 310 7.76 10.92 -22.15
C THR A 310 8.91 11.47 -21.32
N VAL A 311 9.71 10.62 -20.67
CA VAL A 311 10.88 11.07 -19.88
C VAL A 311 12.00 11.59 -20.78
N THR A 312 12.28 10.92 -21.90
CA THR A 312 13.24 11.43 -22.90
C THR A 312 12.76 12.73 -23.52
N LYS A 313 11.46 12.88 -23.79
CA LYS A 313 10.86 14.12 -24.25
C LYS A 313 11.01 15.22 -23.22
N ALA A 314 10.71 14.98 -21.93
CA ALA A 314 10.91 15.97 -20.88
C ALA A 314 12.37 16.42 -20.78
N GLY A 315 13.33 15.49 -20.92
CA GLY A 315 14.75 15.82 -20.97
C GLY A 315 15.11 16.72 -22.14
N LYS A 316 14.58 16.42 -23.33
CA LYS A 316 14.77 17.24 -24.53
C LYS A 316 14.07 18.61 -24.42
N ASP A 317 12.85 18.63 -23.90
CA ASP A 317 12.08 19.85 -23.68
C ASP A 317 12.81 20.74 -22.65
N PHE A 318 13.48 20.17 -21.64
CA PHE A 318 14.33 20.92 -20.71
C PHE A 318 15.59 21.46 -21.38
N GLU A 319 16.24 20.67 -22.24
CA GLU A 319 17.37 21.16 -23.04
C GLU A 319 16.96 22.39 -23.86
N GLU A 320 15.82 22.32 -24.56
CA GLU A 320 15.25 23.43 -25.31
C GLU A 320 14.88 24.62 -24.39
N TYR A 321 14.35 24.35 -23.20
CA TYR A 321 14.07 25.38 -22.19
C TYR A 321 15.32 26.13 -21.76
N VAL A 322 16.45 25.44 -21.51
CA VAL A 322 17.72 26.09 -21.15
C VAL A 322 18.20 27.00 -22.27
N VAL A 323 18.10 26.56 -23.53
CA VAL A 323 18.47 27.36 -24.72
C VAL A 323 17.57 28.59 -24.87
N GLN A 324 16.27 28.46 -24.62
CA GLN A 324 15.34 29.60 -24.71
C GLN A 324 15.50 30.60 -23.55
N ASN A 325 16.07 30.15 -22.42
CA ASN A 325 16.20 30.93 -21.19
C ASN A 325 17.66 31.22 -20.82
N LEU A 326 18.52 31.49 -21.81
CA LEU A 326 19.94 31.82 -21.59
C LEU A 326 20.15 33.00 -20.62
N GLY A 327 19.22 33.95 -20.55
CA GLY A 327 19.26 35.04 -19.56
C GLY A 327 19.18 34.53 -18.12
N THR A 328 18.25 33.61 -17.84
CA THR A 328 18.11 32.96 -16.54
C THR A 328 19.33 32.10 -16.21
N LEU A 329 19.81 31.33 -17.20
CA LEU A 329 21.04 30.55 -17.07
C LEU A 329 22.22 31.44 -16.68
N ARG A 330 22.41 32.55 -17.41
CA ARG A 330 23.47 33.54 -17.16
C ARG A 330 23.42 34.08 -15.75
N SER A 331 22.25 34.55 -15.30
CA SER A 331 22.11 35.09 -13.94
C SER A 331 22.50 34.07 -12.87
N LYS A 332 22.12 32.80 -13.05
CA LYS A 332 22.49 31.72 -12.12
C LYS A 332 23.97 31.36 -12.20
N VAL A 333 24.55 31.25 -13.40
CA VAL A 333 25.99 31.00 -13.58
C VAL A 333 26.81 32.11 -12.95
N LEU A 334 26.54 33.36 -13.29
CA LEU A 334 27.31 34.52 -12.81
C LEU A 334 27.22 34.68 -11.29
N ASN A 335 26.05 34.39 -10.69
CA ASN A 335 25.89 34.44 -9.24
C ASN A 335 26.72 33.35 -8.53
N LYS A 336 26.84 32.15 -9.12
CA LYS A 336 27.59 31.04 -8.53
C LYS A 336 29.08 31.06 -8.88
N TYR A 337 29.41 31.55 -10.07
CA TYR A 337 30.75 31.63 -10.65
C TYR A 337 30.98 33.04 -11.23
N PRO A 338 31.35 34.03 -10.39
CA PRO A 338 31.42 35.45 -10.78
C PRO A 338 32.39 35.77 -11.92
N ASN A 339 33.33 34.88 -12.22
CA ASN A 339 34.32 35.04 -13.30
C ASN A 339 33.86 34.45 -14.63
N LEU A 340 32.64 33.87 -14.69
CA LEU A 340 32.07 33.27 -15.89
C LEU A 340 30.78 34.00 -16.28
N ASP A 341 30.90 35.02 -17.12
CA ASP A 341 29.74 35.65 -17.75
C ASP A 341 29.48 35.01 -19.12
N ILE A 342 28.32 34.36 -19.28
CA ILE A 342 27.90 33.72 -20.53
C ILE A 342 27.90 34.72 -21.72
N ASN A 343 27.69 36.01 -21.47
CA ASN A 343 27.71 37.01 -22.53
C ASN A 343 29.09 37.17 -23.19
N ASP A 344 30.18 36.79 -22.51
CA ASP A 344 31.53 36.80 -23.06
C ASP A 344 31.76 35.63 -24.05
N TYR A 345 30.78 34.72 -24.17
CA TYR A 345 30.88 33.52 -24.99
C TYR A 345 29.91 33.58 -26.18
N GLU A 346 30.24 32.82 -27.20
CA GLU A 346 29.33 32.41 -28.25
C GLU A 346 28.79 31.01 -27.93
N VAL A 347 27.48 30.82 -28.16
CA VAL A 347 26.77 29.60 -27.75
C VAL A 347 26.48 28.71 -28.95
N PHE A 348 26.96 27.47 -28.89
CA PHE A 348 26.66 26.43 -29.88
C PHE A 348 25.84 25.32 -29.24
N THR A 349 24.80 24.86 -29.92
CA THR A 349 23.94 23.77 -29.43
C THR A 349 24.24 22.46 -30.13
N GLN A 350 24.10 21.34 -29.41
CA GLN A 350 24.14 19.99 -29.98
C GLN A 350 25.42 19.70 -30.77
N VAL A 351 26.59 19.97 -30.18
CA VAL A 351 27.91 19.83 -30.82
C VAL A 351 28.46 18.43 -30.56
N GLN A 352 28.77 17.68 -31.62
CA GLN A 352 29.42 16.37 -31.48
C GLN A 352 30.92 16.51 -31.26
N MET A 353 31.43 15.93 -30.17
CA MET A 353 32.84 16.02 -29.75
C MET A 353 33.39 14.62 -29.41
N LYS A 354 34.62 14.31 -29.86
CA LYS A 354 35.28 13.03 -29.54
C LYS A 354 35.72 12.99 -28.08
N THR A 355 35.40 11.91 -27.37
CA THR A 355 35.77 11.77 -25.94
C THR A 355 37.26 11.54 -25.73
N GLY A 356 37.98 11.10 -26.77
CA GLY A 356 39.38 10.68 -26.70
C GLY A 356 39.56 9.19 -26.39
N VAL A 357 38.47 8.44 -26.17
CA VAL A 357 38.48 6.99 -25.97
C VAL A 357 38.10 6.30 -27.29
N GLY A 358 39.10 5.86 -28.06
CA GLY A 358 38.87 5.26 -29.38
C GLY A 358 38.13 6.23 -30.33
N ASP A 359 37.09 5.73 -31.01
CA ASP A 359 36.20 6.51 -31.88
C ASP A 359 34.91 7.00 -31.18
N GLU A 360 34.86 6.92 -29.85
CA GLU A 360 33.72 7.36 -29.06
C GLU A 360 33.53 8.90 -29.13
N TYR A 361 32.27 9.32 -29.15
CA TYR A 361 31.87 10.72 -29.18
C TYR A 361 30.61 10.91 -28.32
N PHE A 362 30.40 12.15 -27.88
CA PHE A 362 29.15 12.58 -27.26
C PHE A 362 28.61 13.81 -27.98
N VAL A 363 27.33 14.10 -27.78
CA VAL A 363 26.71 15.34 -28.24
C VAL A 363 26.59 16.23 -27.01
N ALA A 364 27.29 17.37 -27.03
CA ALA A 364 27.18 18.39 -26.00
C ALA A 364 25.91 19.21 -26.22
N ASP A 365 25.07 19.33 -25.20
CA ASP A 365 23.84 20.15 -25.27
C ASP A 365 24.19 21.60 -25.63
N LEU A 366 25.17 22.16 -24.91
CA LEU A 366 25.68 23.51 -25.10
C LEU A 366 27.22 23.52 -25.07
N VAL A 367 27.83 24.26 -26.00
CA VAL A 367 29.26 24.56 -26.02
C VAL A 367 29.42 26.08 -26.08
N LEU A 368 30.01 26.64 -25.04
CA LEU A 368 30.29 28.07 -24.89
C LEU A 368 31.74 28.31 -25.31
N VAL A 369 31.96 29.02 -26.41
CA VAL A 369 33.32 29.37 -26.90
C VAL A 369 33.57 30.85 -26.62
N LYS A 370 34.62 31.18 -25.87
CA LYS A 370 34.87 32.56 -25.48
C LYS A 370 35.10 33.44 -26.71
N LYS A 371 34.51 34.63 -26.72
CA LYS A 371 34.77 35.64 -27.75
C LYS A 371 36.00 36.43 -27.34
N ASN A 372 36.86 36.70 -28.31
CA ASN A 372 37.99 37.59 -28.16
C ASN A 372 37.95 38.65 -29.26
N THR A 373 38.68 39.75 -29.08
CA THR A 373 38.86 40.75 -30.11
C THR A 373 40.25 40.59 -30.69
N ASP A 374 40.37 40.47 -32.00
CA ASP A 374 41.67 40.43 -32.67
C ASP A 374 42.34 41.82 -32.69
N GLU A 375 43.55 41.87 -33.24
CA GLU A 375 44.34 43.10 -33.36
C GLU A 375 43.68 44.18 -34.26
N PHE A 376 42.65 43.81 -35.03
CA PHE A 376 41.90 44.68 -35.93
C PHE A 376 40.52 45.06 -35.38
N GLY A 377 40.20 44.68 -34.14
CA GLY A 377 38.91 45.00 -33.53
C GLY A 377 37.77 44.04 -33.92
N GLN A 378 38.06 42.94 -34.63
CA GLN A 378 37.06 41.95 -35.02
C GLN A 378 36.86 40.92 -33.92
N ILE A 379 35.60 40.54 -33.70
CA ILE A 379 35.27 39.47 -32.75
C ILE A 379 35.64 38.13 -33.40
N ILE A 380 36.50 37.37 -32.73
CA ILE A 380 36.91 36.02 -33.08
C ILE A 380 36.59 35.05 -31.95
N LEU A 381 36.54 33.75 -32.27
CA LEU A 381 36.34 32.70 -31.27
C LEU A 381 37.68 32.22 -30.71
N ASP A 382 37.84 32.32 -29.40
CA ASP A 382 38.93 31.71 -28.67
C ASP A 382 38.62 30.25 -28.36
N LYS A 383 39.00 29.38 -29.31
CA LYS A 383 38.86 27.93 -29.22
C LYS A 383 39.69 27.30 -28.09
N ASN A 384 40.54 28.08 -27.41
CA ASN A 384 41.29 27.60 -26.25
C ASN A 384 40.57 27.84 -24.90
N ASN A 385 39.49 28.62 -24.90
CA ASN A 385 38.70 28.94 -23.72
C ASN A 385 37.25 28.52 -23.95
N VAL A 386 36.98 27.21 -23.77
CA VAL A 386 35.67 26.61 -24.04
C VAL A 386 35.06 26.04 -22.77
N VAL A 387 33.75 26.21 -22.58
CA VAL A 387 32.98 25.55 -21.52
C VAL A 387 31.94 24.66 -22.16
N VAL A 388 31.89 23.40 -21.75
CA VAL A 388 30.82 22.47 -22.13
C VAL A 388 29.75 22.50 -21.07
N LEU A 389 28.48 22.49 -21.46
CA LEU A 389 27.35 22.49 -20.56
C LEU A 389 26.33 21.41 -20.93
N GLU A 390 25.98 20.60 -19.94
CA GLU A 390 25.06 19.48 -20.05
C GLU A 390 23.81 19.71 -19.21
N SER A 391 22.65 19.63 -19.84
CA SER A 391 21.34 19.76 -19.21
C SER A 391 20.84 18.40 -18.71
N LYS A 392 20.29 18.37 -17.50
CA LYS A 392 19.75 17.16 -16.87
C LYS A 392 18.46 17.49 -16.11
N LEU A 393 17.50 16.58 -16.12
CA LEU A 393 16.23 16.79 -15.40
C LEU A 393 16.41 16.88 -13.87
N SER A 394 17.50 16.38 -13.30
CA SER A 394 17.77 16.45 -11.87
C SER A 394 19.27 16.58 -11.57
N SER A 395 19.61 17.25 -10.46
CA SER A 395 20.98 17.36 -9.96
C SER A 395 21.60 16.00 -9.61
N ARG A 396 20.77 14.99 -9.34
CA ARG A 396 21.19 13.61 -9.09
C ARG A 396 21.40 12.79 -10.35
N THR A 397 20.92 13.25 -11.51
CA THR A 397 21.17 12.57 -12.78
C THR A 397 22.67 12.62 -13.07
N ILE A 398 23.28 11.45 -13.26
CA ILE A 398 24.69 11.38 -13.61
C ILE A 398 24.89 11.53 -15.12
N LEU A 399 26.13 11.80 -15.50
CA LEU A 399 26.53 11.86 -16.90
C LEU A 399 26.50 10.46 -17.53
N THR A 400 26.16 10.39 -18.81
CA THR A 400 26.30 9.14 -19.57
C THR A 400 27.78 8.73 -19.67
N THR A 401 28.08 7.46 -19.94
CA THR A 401 29.46 6.97 -20.07
C THR A 401 30.32 7.84 -21.02
N PRO A 402 29.88 8.19 -22.25
CA PRO A 402 30.67 9.07 -23.12
C PRO A 402 30.90 10.47 -22.53
N GLN A 403 29.91 11.04 -21.83
CA GLN A 403 30.04 12.33 -21.16
C GLN A 403 30.98 12.25 -19.95
N GLY A 404 30.98 11.13 -19.22
CA GLY A 404 31.93 10.87 -18.13
C GLY A 404 33.36 10.71 -18.63
N ASN A 405 33.56 10.05 -19.78
CA ASN A 405 34.86 9.97 -20.45
C ASN A 405 35.33 11.36 -20.89
N ALA A 406 34.44 12.17 -21.47
CA ALA A 406 34.73 13.56 -21.80
C ALA A 406 35.11 14.39 -20.56
N LEU A 407 34.35 14.28 -19.46
CA LEU A 407 34.70 14.97 -18.21
C LEU A 407 36.08 14.57 -17.69
N THR A 408 36.44 13.30 -17.77
CA THR A 408 37.77 12.80 -17.39
C THR A 408 38.86 13.48 -18.21
N LYS A 409 38.64 13.64 -19.52
CA LYS A 409 39.54 14.37 -20.41
C LYS A 409 39.60 15.88 -20.11
N VAL A 410 38.48 16.53 -19.77
CA VAL A 410 38.46 17.95 -19.32
C VAL A 410 39.32 18.19 -18.08
N LYS A 411 39.36 17.22 -17.15
CA LYS A 411 40.18 17.26 -15.93
C LYS A 411 41.66 16.98 -16.17
N SER A 412 42.01 16.45 -17.34
CA SER A 412 43.39 16.14 -17.71
C SER A 412 44.13 17.36 -18.27
N SER A 413 45.45 17.22 -18.46
CA SER A 413 46.25 18.21 -19.20
C SER A 413 45.98 18.21 -20.72
N GLU A 414 45.35 17.16 -21.26
CA GLU A 414 45.01 17.01 -22.68
C GLU A 414 43.51 17.27 -22.92
N ASN A 415 43.03 18.43 -22.46
CA ASN A 415 41.63 18.82 -22.51
C ASN A 415 41.17 19.38 -23.88
N THR A 416 41.85 19.02 -24.97
CA THR A 416 41.51 19.44 -26.35
C THR A 416 40.66 18.38 -27.05
N PHE A 417 39.49 18.76 -27.55
CA PHE A 417 38.51 17.88 -28.15
C PHE A 417 38.38 18.13 -29.65
N ASP A 418 38.36 17.05 -30.43
CA ASP A 418 38.07 17.12 -31.86
C ASP A 418 36.56 17.25 -32.06
N VAL A 419 36.14 18.27 -32.80
CA VAL A 419 34.75 18.42 -33.22
C VAL A 419 34.49 17.44 -34.35
N ARG A 420 33.39 16.69 -34.26
CA ARG A 420 32.92 15.77 -35.31
C ARG A 420 31.83 16.38 -36.20
N SER A 421 31.11 17.36 -35.67
CA SER A 421 30.02 18.02 -36.42
C SER A 421 30.56 18.67 -37.69
N VAL A 422 29.91 18.42 -38.84
CA VAL A 422 30.35 18.98 -40.14
C VAL A 422 30.39 20.51 -40.10
N SER A 423 29.31 21.12 -39.62
CA SER A 423 29.24 22.56 -39.31
C SER A 423 28.10 22.81 -38.34
N LYS A 424 28.35 23.61 -37.31
CA LYS A 424 27.38 24.10 -36.33
C LYS A 424 27.46 25.61 -36.30
N GLN A 425 26.41 26.26 -36.76
CA GLN A 425 26.29 27.70 -36.71
C GLN A 425 25.65 28.14 -35.39
N SER A 426 26.18 29.21 -34.82
CA SER A 426 25.59 29.88 -33.67
C SER A 426 24.66 31.01 -34.11
N SER A 427 23.86 31.54 -33.18
CA SER A 427 22.99 32.68 -33.43
C SER A 427 23.75 33.97 -33.77
N GLY A 428 24.99 34.12 -33.28
CA GLY A 428 25.86 35.25 -33.58
C GLY A 428 26.54 35.18 -34.95
N GLY A 429 26.26 34.14 -35.76
CA GLY A 429 26.81 34.00 -37.12
C GLY A 429 28.18 33.32 -37.19
N PHE A 430 28.70 32.81 -36.07
CA PHE A 430 29.93 32.03 -36.05
C PHE A 430 29.65 30.56 -36.38
N SER A 431 30.70 29.82 -36.76
CA SER A 431 30.61 28.40 -37.02
C SER A 431 31.76 27.64 -36.37
N ILE A 432 31.45 26.46 -35.84
CA ILE A 432 32.45 25.43 -35.54
C ILE A 432 32.18 24.18 -36.38
N GLY A 433 33.22 23.51 -36.84
CA GLY A 433 33.13 22.38 -37.75
C GLY A 433 34.15 21.28 -37.46
N ASN A 434 34.17 20.25 -38.30
CA ASN A 434 34.98 19.06 -38.09
C ASN A 434 36.51 19.27 -38.26
N SER A 435 36.91 20.47 -38.66
CA SER A 435 38.30 20.94 -38.69
C SER A 435 38.74 21.59 -37.37
N ASP A 436 37.83 21.76 -36.41
CA ASP A 436 38.11 22.50 -35.18
C ASP A 436 38.49 21.59 -34.02
N ASN A 437 39.45 22.06 -33.24
CA ASN A 437 39.80 21.51 -31.95
C ASN A 437 39.45 22.53 -30.87
N LEU A 438 38.76 22.08 -29.82
CA LEU A 438 38.27 22.93 -28.73
C LEU A 438 38.95 22.53 -27.43
N LYS A 439 39.68 23.45 -26.80
CA LYS A 439 40.24 23.23 -25.46
C LYS A 439 39.19 23.58 -24.42
N VAL A 440 38.69 22.56 -23.74
CA VAL A 440 37.56 22.69 -22.81
C VAL A 440 38.08 22.92 -21.39
N ASP A 441 37.90 24.13 -20.90
CA ASP A 441 38.37 24.58 -19.60
C ASP A 441 37.42 24.29 -18.46
N ASP A 442 36.13 24.05 -18.72
CA ASP A 442 35.19 23.61 -17.72
C ASP A 442 34.07 22.75 -18.33
N PHE A 443 33.46 21.92 -17.49
CA PHE A 443 32.32 21.07 -17.82
C PHE A 443 31.24 21.31 -16.76
N ILE A 444 30.18 22.03 -17.14
CA ILE A 444 29.10 22.44 -16.25
C ILE A 444 27.89 21.53 -16.42
N LYS A 445 27.31 21.09 -15.31
CA LYS A 445 26.01 20.43 -15.29
C LYS A 445 24.92 21.40 -14.86
N VAL A 446 23.88 21.53 -15.67
CA VAL A 446 22.68 22.33 -15.36
C VAL A 446 21.52 21.39 -15.11
N SER A 447 20.79 21.63 -14.02
CA SER A 447 19.77 20.69 -13.53
C SER A 447 18.41 21.35 -13.33
N SER A 448 17.33 20.64 -13.63
CA SER A 448 15.96 20.98 -13.23
C SER A 448 15.60 20.35 -11.88
N ASP A 449 14.41 20.68 -11.40
CA ASP A 449 13.67 20.07 -10.28
C ASP A 449 13.02 18.70 -10.58
N GLY A 450 13.22 18.14 -11.77
CA GLY A 450 12.59 16.90 -12.25
C GLY A 450 11.49 17.10 -13.30
N GLN A 451 10.95 18.30 -13.45
CA GLN A 451 9.84 18.58 -14.38
C GLN A 451 10.28 19.23 -15.71
N GLY A 452 11.48 19.82 -15.75
CA GLY A 452 12.04 20.43 -16.96
C GLY A 452 11.57 21.87 -17.24
N GLY A 453 10.78 22.47 -16.34
CA GLY A 453 10.25 23.83 -16.50
C GLY A 453 11.08 24.93 -15.82
N VAL A 454 12.18 24.58 -15.14
CA VAL A 454 13.00 25.52 -14.37
C VAL A 454 14.46 25.10 -14.37
N ILE A 455 15.38 26.07 -14.37
CA ILE A 455 16.78 25.82 -14.03
C ILE A 455 16.90 25.89 -12.51
N ASP A 456 17.06 24.74 -11.86
CA ASP A 456 17.14 24.63 -10.39
C ASP A 456 18.57 24.88 -9.89
N ASP A 457 19.54 24.08 -10.34
CA ASP A 457 20.94 24.14 -9.92
C ASP A 457 21.93 24.08 -11.10
N ILE A 458 23.15 24.55 -10.85
CA ILE A 458 24.26 24.61 -11.80
C ILE A 458 25.54 24.22 -11.08
N VAL A 459 26.32 23.27 -11.61
CA VAL A 459 27.55 22.80 -10.95
C VAL A 459 28.67 22.64 -11.98
N SER A 460 29.76 23.38 -11.81
CA SER A 460 31.05 23.11 -12.44
C SER A 460 31.58 21.78 -11.92
N LEU A 461 31.89 20.86 -12.84
CA LEU A 461 32.35 19.51 -12.51
C LEU A 461 33.85 19.36 -12.62
N LYS A 462 34.59 20.37 -13.11
CA LYS A 462 36.05 20.29 -13.25
C LYS A 462 36.76 20.25 -11.91
#